data_AF-A0A9E6XUF8-F1
#
_entry.id   AF-A0A9E6XUF8-F1
#
_cell.length_a   1.000
_cell.length_b   1.000
_cell.length_c   1.000
_cell.angle_alpha   90.00
_cell.angle_beta   90.00
_cell.angle_gamma   90.00
#
_symmetry.space_group_name_H-M   'P 1'
#
loop_
_entity.id
_entity.type
_entity.pdbx_description
1 polymer ?
#
loop_
_entity_poly.entity_id
_entity_poly.type
_entity_poly.pdbx_seq_one_letter_code
_entity_poly.pdbx_strand_id
1 'polypeptide(L)'
;MTAAVAVRRPAAGLAAVLTAVLLALAGCGGDESVKEGNAYVAKVNKAQTTFAQTIRRINRQVTAKSTAAQDRATLGDYIKAVDGVVARLRAIKPPEGVAPLHQRLVRSIDHYGREVESAANSLEDPTADRLLEAQQTLLDATETVTRQINGTIADINTKLRS
;
A
#
# COMPACT_ATOMS: atom_id res chain seq x y z
N MET A 1 -34.91 21.07 6.43
CA MET A 1 -33.68 21.36 7.20
C MET A 1 -32.89 20.08 7.28
N THR A 2 -31.94 19.87 6.37
CA THR A 2 -31.09 18.67 6.34
C THR A 2 -29.95 18.85 7.33
N ALA A 3 -29.90 18.00 8.34
CA ALA A 3 -28.82 17.98 9.32
C ALA A 3 -27.51 17.60 8.61
N ALA A 4 -26.52 18.48 8.67
CA ALA A 4 -25.16 18.18 8.25
C ALA A 4 -24.58 17.15 9.23
N VAL A 5 -24.58 15.88 8.85
CA VAL A 5 -23.83 14.84 9.55
C VAL A 5 -22.36 15.19 9.39
N ALA A 6 -21.72 15.62 10.48
CA ALA A 6 -20.29 15.86 10.53
C ALA A 6 -19.58 14.49 10.44
N VAL A 7 -19.24 14.08 9.23
CA VAL A 7 -18.42 12.90 8.96
C VAL A 7 -17.04 13.16 9.58
N ARG A 8 -16.73 12.49 10.70
CA ARG A 8 -15.35 12.41 11.20
C ARG A 8 -14.55 11.57 10.19
N ARG A 9 -13.80 12.24 9.31
CA ARG A 9 -13.10 11.61 8.18
C ARG A 9 -11.85 10.83 8.64
N PRO A 10 -11.68 9.56 8.24
CA PRO A 10 -10.53 8.73 8.59
C PRO A 10 -9.32 9.02 7.68
N ALA A 11 -9.01 10.31 7.44
CA ALA A 11 -7.88 10.70 6.58
C ALA A 11 -6.52 10.25 7.16
N ALA A 12 -6.46 9.91 8.45
CA ALA A 12 -5.24 9.48 9.11
C ALA A 12 -4.88 7.99 8.89
N GLY A 13 -5.83 7.13 8.50
CA GLY A 13 -5.63 5.67 8.43
C GLY A 13 -4.88 5.17 7.20
N LEU A 14 -5.14 5.78 6.03
CA LEU A 14 -4.59 5.33 4.73
C LEU A 14 -3.07 5.49 4.60
N ALA A 15 -2.44 6.30 5.45
CA ALA A 15 -1.00 6.59 5.40
C ALA A 15 -0.10 5.48 5.98
N ALA A 16 -0.64 4.53 6.74
CA ALA A 16 0.15 3.64 7.61
C ALA A 16 0.62 2.31 6.95
N VAL A 17 0.23 2.03 5.71
CA VAL A 17 0.35 0.68 5.12
C VAL A 17 1.79 0.21 4.84
N LEU A 18 2.80 1.10 4.76
CA LEU A 18 4.13 0.73 4.24
C LEU A 18 5.30 1.28 5.07
N THR A 19 5.42 0.83 6.32
CA THR A 19 6.59 1.11 7.18
C THR A 19 7.65 0.01 7.22
N ALA A 20 7.38 -1.20 6.69
CA ALA A 20 8.37 -2.27 6.68
C ALA A 20 9.39 -2.12 5.54
N VAL A 21 10.67 -2.03 5.92
CA VAL A 21 11.83 -1.89 5.02
C VAL A 21 12.58 -3.21 4.95
N LEU A 22 12.95 -3.64 3.74
CA LEU A 22 13.88 -4.78 3.58
C LEU A 22 15.29 -4.31 3.94
N LEU A 23 15.95 -5.01 4.87
CA LEU A 23 17.30 -4.66 5.30
C LEU A 23 18.30 -5.24 4.29
N ALA A 24 19.06 -4.37 3.63
CA ALA A 24 20.18 -4.80 2.81
C ALA A 24 21.28 -5.39 3.71
N LEU A 25 21.65 -6.64 3.48
CA LEU A 25 22.77 -7.26 4.18
C LEU A 25 24.04 -6.82 3.47
N ALA A 26 24.74 -5.86 4.08
CA ALA A 26 26.14 -5.60 3.80
C ALA A 26 26.98 -6.74 4.38
N GLY A 27 26.81 -7.96 3.87
CA GLY A 27 27.77 -9.04 4.04
C GLY A 27 28.91 -8.81 3.05
N CYS A 28 30.10 -8.50 3.56
CA CYS A 28 31.30 -8.31 2.75
C CYS A 28 31.73 -9.69 2.19
N GLY A 29 31.16 -10.08 1.05
CA GLY A 29 31.47 -11.32 0.34
C GLY A 29 31.15 -11.12 -1.13
N GLY A 30 32.15 -11.27 -2.00
CA GLY A 30 32.09 -10.93 -3.43
C GLY A 30 31.14 -11.79 -4.28
N ASP A 31 30.33 -12.65 -3.66
CA ASP A 31 29.48 -13.64 -4.30
C ASP A 31 28.32 -13.00 -5.09
N GLU A 32 28.01 -13.61 -6.22
CA GLU A 32 27.01 -13.13 -7.18
C GLU A 32 25.59 -13.16 -6.60
N SER A 33 25.28 -14.14 -5.76
CA SER A 33 24.00 -14.28 -5.04
C SER A 33 23.75 -13.13 -4.06
N VAL A 34 24.79 -12.67 -3.35
CA VAL A 34 24.70 -11.53 -2.42
C VAL A 34 24.43 -10.23 -3.19
N LYS A 35 25.08 -10.06 -4.35
CA LYS A 35 24.83 -8.90 -5.24
C LYS A 35 23.42 -8.92 -5.78
N GLU A 36 22.91 -10.08 -6.21
CA GLU A 36 21.54 -10.23 -6.71
C GLU A 36 20.51 -9.93 -5.62
N GLY A 37 20.68 -10.48 -4.42
CA GLY A 37 19.81 -10.22 -3.27
C GLY A 37 19.79 -8.73 -2.89
N ASN A 38 20.95 -8.08 -2.84
CA ASN A 38 21.05 -6.65 -2.56
C ASN A 38 20.42 -5.79 -3.66
N ALA A 39 20.60 -6.14 -4.94
CA ALA A 39 19.95 -5.46 -6.05
C ALA A 39 18.42 -5.61 -6.01
N TYR A 40 17.93 -6.79 -5.64
CA TYR A 40 16.51 -7.04 -5.42
C TYR A 40 15.95 -6.18 -4.28
N VAL A 41 16.58 -6.21 -3.10
CA VAL A 41 16.17 -5.40 -1.94
C VAL A 41 16.15 -3.92 -2.28
N ALA A 42 17.16 -3.41 -2.98
CA ALA A 42 17.22 -2.01 -3.40
C ALA A 42 16.04 -1.63 -4.31
N LYS A 43 15.66 -2.49 -5.27
CA LYS A 43 14.52 -2.24 -6.17
C LYS A 43 13.19 -2.22 -5.40
N VAL A 44 12.98 -3.16 -4.48
CA VAL A 44 11.77 -3.21 -3.66
C VAL A 44 11.67 -1.99 -2.75
N ASN A 45 12.75 -1.65 -2.03
CA ASN A 45 12.79 -0.46 -1.17
C ASN A 45 12.53 0.83 -1.95
N LYS A 46 13.05 0.93 -3.19
CA LYS A 46 12.76 2.06 -4.09
C LYS A 46 11.28 2.13 -4.45
N ALA A 47 10.65 1.00 -4.78
CA ALA A 47 9.21 0.95 -5.09
C ALA A 47 8.37 1.38 -3.88
N GLN A 48 8.66 0.86 -2.69
CA GLN A 48 7.99 1.24 -1.44
C GLN A 48 8.18 2.72 -1.10
N THR A 49 9.40 3.24 -1.22
CA THR A 49 9.71 4.65 -0.94
C THR A 49 8.94 5.58 -1.90
N THR A 50 8.91 5.24 -3.19
CA THR A 50 8.18 5.99 -4.21
C THR A 50 6.68 6.02 -3.91
N PHE A 51 6.12 4.87 -3.52
CA PHE A 51 4.73 4.79 -3.11
C PHE A 51 4.46 5.65 -1.86
N ALA A 52 5.24 5.49 -0.79
CA ALA A 52 5.09 6.27 0.44
C ALA A 52 5.18 7.79 0.19
N GLN A 53 6.09 8.24 -0.69
CA GLN A 53 6.17 9.64 -1.09
C GLN A 53 4.92 10.12 -1.84
N THR A 54 4.36 9.26 -2.69
CA THR A 54 3.14 9.55 -3.46
C THR A 54 1.94 9.67 -2.52
N ILE A 55 1.75 8.71 -1.60
CA ILE A 55 0.68 8.74 -0.59
C ILE A 55 0.80 9.96 0.33
N ARG A 56 2.02 10.30 0.79
CA ARG A 56 2.24 11.53 1.55
C ARG A 56 1.85 12.79 0.77
N ARG A 57 2.02 12.80 -0.55
CA ARG A 57 1.62 13.93 -1.41
C ARG A 57 0.11 14.03 -1.52
N ILE A 58 -0.55 12.90 -1.78
CA ILE A 58 -2.01 12.82 -1.88
C ILE A 58 -2.65 13.27 -0.55
N ASN A 59 -2.12 12.80 0.59
CA ASN A 59 -2.63 13.21 1.91
C ASN A 59 -2.53 14.70 2.20
N ARG A 60 -1.54 15.40 1.64
CA ARG A 60 -1.45 16.86 1.81
C ARG A 60 -2.56 17.62 1.06
N GLN A 61 -3.20 16.98 0.09
CA GLN A 61 -4.31 17.56 -0.67
C GLN A 61 -5.66 17.35 0.04
N VAL A 62 -5.72 16.41 0.98
CA VAL A 62 -6.91 16.16 1.80
C VAL A 62 -6.99 17.23 2.88
N THR A 63 -8.06 18.00 2.88
CA THR A 63 -8.32 19.02 3.92
C THR A 63 -9.70 18.82 4.51
N ALA A 64 -9.94 19.35 5.72
CA ALA A 64 -11.26 19.28 6.35
C ALA A 64 -12.38 20.02 5.58
N LYS A 65 -12.03 20.78 4.53
CA LYS A 65 -12.97 21.56 3.71
C LYS A 65 -13.09 21.02 2.28
N SER A 66 -12.63 19.80 2.00
CA SER A 66 -12.73 19.22 0.65
C SER A 66 -14.19 18.93 0.26
N THR A 67 -14.52 19.17 -1.00
CA THR A 67 -15.80 18.79 -1.62
C THR A 67 -15.83 17.31 -1.98
N ALA A 68 -17.02 16.74 -2.19
CA ALA A 68 -17.17 15.36 -2.63
C ALA A 68 -16.39 15.05 -3.93
N ALA A 69 -16.33 16.00 -4.87
CA ALA A 69 -15.54 15.85 -6.09
C ALA A 69 -14.02 15.78 -5.81
N GLN A 70 -13.52 16.58 -4.86
CA GLN A 70 -12.11 16.54 -4.44
C GLN A 70 -11.78 15.24 -3.70
N ASP A 71 -12.70 14.73 -2.88
CA ASP A 71 -12.53 13.46 -2.19
C ASP A 71 -12.48 12.28 -3.19
N ARG A 72 -13.37 12.26 -4.19
CA ARG A 72 -13.32 11.27 -5.28
C ARG A 72 -12.03 11.33 -6.09
N ALA A 73 -11.58 12.54 -6.44
CA ALA A 73 -10.30 12.72 -7.13
C ALA A 73 -9.13 12.18 -6.29
N THR A 74 -9.13 12.46 -4.99
CA THR A 74 -8.12 11.94 -4.05
C THR A 74 -8.12 10.42 -4.01
N LEU A 75 -9.30 9.78 -3.90
CA LEU A 75 -9.42 8.31 -3.93
C LEU A 75 -8.93 7.72 -5.25
N GLY A 76 -9.26 8.35 -6.38
CA GLY A 76 -8.74 7.96 -7.69
C GLY A 76 -7.21 8.04 -7.76
N ASP A 77 -6.59 9.06 -7.15
CA ASP A 77 -5.13 9.18 -7.09
C ASP A 77 -4.50 8.14 -6.15
N TYR A 78 -5.18 7.74 -5.08
CA TYR A 78 -4.79 6.61 -4.23
C TYR A 78 -4.77 5.30 -5.01
N ILE A 79 -5.84 4.99 -5.74
CA ILE A 79 -5.95 3.76 -6.56
C ILE A 79 -4.82 3.72 -7.58
N LYS A 80 -4.60 4.80 -8.34
CA LYS A 80 -3.47 4.91 -9.28
C LYS A 80 -2.11 4.73 -8.61
N ALA A 81 -1.93 5.22 -7.38
CA ALA A 81 -0.69 5.02 -6.64
C ALA A 81 -0.47 3.55 -6.29
N VAL A 82 -1.54 2.84 -5.88
CA VAL A 82 -1.50 1.40 -5.58
C VAL A 82 -1.18 0.60 -6.84
N ASP A 83 -1.88 0.84 -7.94
CA ASP A 83 -1.61 0.20 -9.24
C ASP A 83 -0.17 0.43 -9.70
N GLY A 84 0.30 1.68 -9.53
CA GLY A 84 1.65 2.05 -9.86
C GLY A 84 2.71 1.31 -9.05
N VAL A 85 2.49 1.05 -7.75
CA VAL A 85 3.45 0.25 -6.97
C VAL A 85 3.35 -1.23 -7.30
N VAL A 86 2.15 -1.76 -7.54
CA VAL A 86 1.95 -3.15 -7.99
C VAL A 86 2.67 -3.40 -9.32
N ALA A 87 2.52 -2.51 -10.30
CA ALA A 87 3.21 -2.59 -11.58
C ALA A 87 4.74 -2.56 -11.42
N ARG A 88 5.26 -1.66 -10.58
CA ARG A 88 6.71 -1.57 -10.29
C ARG A 88 7.22 -2.84 -9.63
N LEU A 89 6.48 -3.40 -8.67
CA LEU A 89 6.87 -4.64 -8.00
C LEU A 89 6.86 -5.82 -8.98
N ARG A 90 5.80 -5.97 -9.80
CA ARG A 90 5.72 -7.02 -10.84
C ARG A 90 6.86 -6.98 -11.84
N ALA A 91 7.42 -5.80 -12.11
CA ALA A 91 8.57 -5.63 -13.01
C ALA A 91 9.92 -6.04 -12.38
N ILE A 92 9.98 -6.23 -11.06
CA ILE A 92 11.19 -6.70 -10.37
C ILE A 92 11.30 -8.21 -10.58
N LYS A 93 12.46 -8.66 -11.08
CA LYS A 93 12.81 -10.09 -11.07
C LYS A 93 13.34 -10.45 -9.68
N PRO A 94 12.63 -11.28 -8.89
CA PRO A 94 13.12 -11.77 -7.61
C PRO A 94 14.13 -12.91 -7.82
N PRO A 95 15.12 -13.07 -6.91
CA PRO A 95 15.90 -14.29 -6.82
C PRO A 95 14.98 -15.51 -6.66
N GLU A 96 15.35 -16.65 -7.24
CA GLU A 96 14.50 -17.85 -7.30
C GLU A 96 13.96 -18.26 -5.92
N GLY A 97 14.83 -18.25 -4.90
CA GLY A 97 14.47 -18.63 -3.53
C GLY A 97 13.42 -17.75 -2.86
N VAL A 98 13.21 -16.51 -3.32
CA VAL A 98 12.21 -15.57 -2.77
C VAL A 98 11.07 -15.25 -3.73
N ALA A 99 11.06 -15.83 -4.93
CA ALA A 99 10.03 -15.55 -5.94
C ALA A 99 8.59 -15.79 -5.44
N PRO A 100 8.27 -16.89 -4.72
CA PRO A 100 6.92 -17.10 -4.20
C PRO A 100 6.50 -16.03 -3.18
N LEU A 101 7.44 -15.57 -2.34
CA LEU A 101 7.19 -14.53 -1.35
C LEU A 101 7.02 -13.16 -2.01
N HIS A 102 7.81 -12.85 -3.04
CA HIS A 102 7.63 -11.65 -3.83
C HIS A 102 6.24 -11.59 -4.48
N GLN A 103 5.78 -12.70 -5.06
CA GLN A 103 4.43 -12.77 -5.63
C GLN A 103 3.34 -12.60 -4.56
N ARG A 104 3.53 -13.16 -3.35
CA ARG A 104 2.62 -12.95 -2.23
C ARG A 104 2.54 -11.47 -1.85
N LEU A 105 3.67 -10.77 -1.78
CA LEU A 105 3.72 -9.33 -1.51
C LEU A 105 2.93 -8.54 -2.56
N VAL A 106 3.16 -8.83 -3.85
CA VAL A 106 2.43 -8.19 -4.96
C VAL A 106 0.92 -8.42 -4.82
N ARG A 107 0.49 -9.67 -4.57
CA ARG A 107 -0.93 -10.02 -4.43
C ARG A 107 -1.60 -9.31 -3.25
N SER A 108 -0.93 -9.18 -2.10
CA SER A 108 -1.49 -8.47 -0.94
C SER A 108 -1.73 -6.99 -1.23
N ILE A 109 -0.80 -6.32 -1.91
CA ILE A 109 -0.97 -4.91 -2.28
C ILE A 109 -2.05 -4.72 -3.35
N ASP A 110 -2.08 -5.62 -4.34
CA ASP A 110 -3.08 -5.63 -5.41
C ASP A 110 -4.50 -5.90 -4.89
N HIS A 111 -4.64 -6.79 -3.91
CA HIS A 111 -5.92 -7.02 -3.22
C HIS A 111 -6.38 -5.78 -2.45
N TYR A 112 -5.46 -5.13 -1.72
CA TYR A 112 -5.77 -3.89 -1.03
C TYR A 112 -6.25 -2.79 -1.99
N GLY A 113 -5.64 -2.67 -3.18
CA GLY A 113 -6.10 -1.75 -4.22
C GLY A 113 -7.57 -1.96 -4.59
N ARG A 114 -7.99 -3.22 -4.77
CA ARG A 114 -9.39 -3.57 -5.05
C ARG A 114 -10.34 -3.25 -3.90
N GLU A 115 -9.93 -3.46 -2.66
CA GLU A 115 -10.75 -3.09 -1.48
C GLU A 115 -10.95 -1.57 -1.39
N VAL A 116 -9.89 -0.80 -1.69
CA VAL A 116 -9.98 0.67 -1.75
C VAL A 116 -10.90 1.13 -2.87
N GLU A 117 -10.80 0.52 -4.05
CA GLU A 117 -11.68 0.81 -5.19
C GLU A 117 -13.15 0.48 -4.88
N SER A 118 -13.41 -0.69 -4.30
CA SER A 118 -14.75 -1.12 -3.86
C SER A 118 -15.37 -0.13 -2.85
N ALA A 119 -14.58 0.28 -1.86
CA ALA A 119 -15.01 1.28 -0.89
C ALA A 119 -15.25 2.65 -1.55
N ALA A 120 -14.41 3.06 -2.51
CA ALA A 120 -14.59 4.32 -3.23
C ALA A 120 -15.89 4.35 -4.06
N ASN A 121 -16.22 3.24 -4.73
CA ASN A 121 -17.46 3.12 -5.50
C ASN A 121 -18.71 3.22 -4.61
N SER A 122 -18.64 2.66 -3.39
CA SER A 122 -19.71 2.79 -2.39
C SER A 122 -19.96 4.24 -1.93
N LEU A 123 -19.00 5.15 -2.15
CA LEU A 123 -19.10 6.57 -1.79
C LEU A 123 -19.67 7.45 -2.92
N GLU A 124 -19.99 6.90 -4.10
CA GLU A 124 -20.56 7.68 -5.20
C GLU A 124 -21.99 8.16 -4.91
N ASP A 125 -22.78 7.35 -4.18
CA ASP A 125 -24.13 7.67 -3.69
C ASP A 125 -24.29 7.25 -2.21
N PRO A 126 -23.74 8.05 -1.26
CA PRO A 126 -23.59 7.63 0.11
C PRO A 126 -24.88 7.85 0.92
N THR A 127 -25.48 6.76 1.39
CA THR A 127 -26.29 6.80 2.62
C THR A 127 -25.36 6.82 3.84
N ALA A 128 -25.88 7.23 5.00
CA ALA A 128 -25.09 7.24 6.25
C ALA A 128 -24.53 5.84 6.58
N ASP A 129 -25.33 4.79 6.36
CA ASP A 129 -24.94 3.39 6.64
C ASP A 129 -23.83 2.93 5.69
N ARG A 130 -23.96 3.18 4.38
CA ARG A 130 -22.92 2.84 3.38
C ARG A 130 -21.61 3.55 3.64
N LEU A 131 -21.67 4.79 4.10
CA LEU A 131 -20.48 5.54 4.46
C LEU A 131 -19.76 4.94 5.68
N LEU A 132 -20.50 4.46 6.68
CA LEU A 132 -19.89 3.77 7.84
C LEU A 132 -19.28 2.42 7.43
N GLU A 133 -20.00 1.64 6.64
CA GLU A 133 -19.53 0.35 6.12
C GLU A 133 -18.26 0.49 5.26
N ALA A 134 -18.22 1.48 4.35
CA ALA A 134 -17.05 1.75 3.53
C ALA A 134 -15.84 2.15 4.39
N GLN A 135 -16.04 2.94 5.45
CA GLN A 135 -14.95 3.30 6.36
C GLN A 135 -14.42 2.09 7.13
N GLN A 136 -15.31 1.22 7.64
CA GLN A 136 -14.92 0.03 8.37
C GLN A 136 -14.17 -0.96 7.46
N THR A 137 -14.67 -1.16 6.24
CA THR A 137 -14.00 -1.96 5.21
C THR A 137 -12.59 -1.46 4.93
N LEU A 138 -12.41 -0.13 4.78
CA LEU A 138 -11.10 0.46 4.55
C LEU A 138 -10.14 0.28 5.73
N LEU A 139 -10.64 0.39 6.97
CA LEU A 139 -9.84 0.16 8.17
C LEU A 139 -9.39 -1.30 8.26
N ASP A 140 -10.31 -2.25 8.10
CA ASP A 140 -10.03 -3.69 8.15
C ASP A 140 -9.08 -4.13 7.04
N ALA A 141 -9.29 -3.62 5.82
CA ALA A 141 -8.40 -3.86 4.68
C ALA A 141 -6.99 -3.31 4.94
N THR A 142 -6.89 -2.10 5.50
CA THR A 142 -5.62 -1.44 5.87
C THR A 142 -4.86 -2.24 6.91
N GLU A 143 -5.51 -2.70 7.98
CA GLU A 143 -4.88 -3.52 9.00
C GLU A 143 -4.41 -4.87 8.45
N THR A 144 -5.28 -5.52 7.66
CA THR A 144 -5.00 -6.83 7.08
C THR A 144 -3.83 -6.77 6.13
N VAL A 145 -3.80 -5.80 5.21
CA VAL A 145 -2.69 -5.65 4.27
C VAL A 145 -1.39 -5.32 5.01
N THR A 146 -1.43 -4.48 6.05
CA THR A 146 -0.25 -4.12 6.84
C THR A 146 0.37 -5.36 7.49
N ARG A 147 -0.45 -6.21 8.13
CA ARG A 147 0.02 -7.48 8.71
C ARG A 147 0.61 -8.41 7.66
N GLN A 148 -0.07 -8.56 6.51
CA GLN A 148 0.39 -9.44 5.42
C GLN A 148 1.70 -8.97 4.80
N ILE A 149 1.84 -7.67 4.53
CA ILE A 149 3.05 -7.05 3.97
C ILE A 149 4.21 -7.26 4.95
N ASN A 150 4.02 -6.90 6.23
CA ASN A 150 5.08 -7.01 7.23
C ASN A 150 5.55 -8.45 7.43
N GLY A 151 4.61 -9.41 7.50
CA GLY A 151 4.93 -10.83 7.56
C GLY A 151 5.70 -11.31 6.32
N THR A 152 5.24 -10.94 5.12
CA THR A 152 5.91 -11.35 3.87
C THR A 152 7.32 -10.75 3.75
N ILE A 153 7.52 -9.50 4.18
CA ILE A 153 8.83 -8.85 4.20
C ILE A 153 9.77 -9.54 5.20
N ALA A 154 9.27 -9.95 6.36
CA ALA A 154 10.06 -10.72 7.32
C ALA A 154 10.48 -12.10 6.76
N ASP A 155 9.57 -12.78 6.07
CA ASP A 155 9.85 -14.05 5.38
C ASP A 155 10.92 -13.86 4.29
N ILE A 156 10.82 -12.79 3.49
CA ILE A 156 11.81 -12.44 2.46
C ILE A 156 13.19 -12.18 3.10
N ASN A 157 13.24 -11.35 4.15
CA ASN A 157 14.48 -11.05 4.86
C ASN A 157 15.13 -12.33 5.44
N THR A 158 14.32 -13.22 6.00
CA THR A 158 14.80 -14.51 6.53
C THR A 158 15.39 -15.36 5.41
N LYS A 159 14.68 -15.46 4.27
CA LYS A 159 15.10 -16.28 3.13
C LYS A 159 16.32 -15.74 2.39
N LEU A 160 16.55 -14.43 2.41
CA LEU A 160 17.76 -13.81 1.86
C LEU A 160 18.99 -13.96 2.78
N ARG A 161 18.79 -14.34 4.06
CA ARG A 161 19.86 -14.57 5.05
C ARG A 161 20.35 -16.01 5.11
N SER A 162 19.52 -16.95 4.65
CA SER A 162 19.80 -18.39 4.62
C SER A 162 20.54 -18.78 3.36
#